data_AF-A0A3D3Z4U5-F1
#
_entry.id   AF-A0A3D3Z4U5-F1
#
_cell.length_a   1.000
_cell.length_b   1.000
_cell.length_c   1.000
_cell.angle_alpha   90.00
_cell.angle_beta   90.00
_cell.angle_gamma   90.00
#
_symmetry.space_group_name_H-M   'P 1'
#
loop_
_entity.id
_entity.type
_entity.pdbx_description
1 polymer ?
#
loop_
_entity_poly.entity_id
_entity_poly.type
_entity_poly.pdbx_seq_one_letter_code
_entity_poly.pdbx_strand_id
1 'polypeptide(L)' 'MSLNAVIAANRFGLGARPGELAQIARDPKAWLLSQVGQSQSTNMLSDGLLSSAQAFEALQSYQEARAAQRRTEA' A
#
# COMPACT_ATOMS: atom_id res chain seq x y z
N MET A 1 -10.58 8.15 -25.12
CA MET A 1 -10.30 7.38 -23.88
C MET A 1 -8.81 7.03 -23.88
N SER A 2 -8.08 7.25 -22.78
CA SER A 2 -6.62 7.07 -22.72
C SER A 2 -6.25 5.77 -21.99
N LEU A 3 -5.42 4.91 -22.60
CA LEU A 3 -4.92 3.67 -21.98
C LEU A 3 -4.21 3.96 -20.65
N ASN A 4 -3.39 5.01 -20.61
CA ASN A 4 -2.65 5.41 -19.40
C ASN A 4 -3.61 5.85 -18.28
N ALA A 5 -4.74 6.47 -18.61
CA ALA A 5 -5.74 6.83 -17.61
C ALA A 5 -6.40 5.60 -16.99
N VAL A 6 -6.68 4.57 -17.80
CA VAL A 6 -7.23 3.29 -17.32
C VAL A 6 -6.22 2.55 -16.45
N ILE A 7 -4.95 2.49 -16.86
CA ILE A 7 -3.88 1.88 -16.05
C ILE A 7 -3.72 2.60 -14.72
N ALA A 8 -3.65 3.93 -14.73
CA ALA A 8 -3.50 4.73 -13.52
C ALA A 8 -4.64 4.46 -12.52
N ALA A 9 -5.90 4.48 -12.98
CA ALA A 9 -7.06 4.23 -12.13
C ALA A 9 -7.11 2.81 -11.52
N ASN A 10 -6.52 1.82 -12.18
CA ASN A 10 -6.57 0.41 -11.74
C ASN A 10 -5.32 -0.06 -10.99
N ARG A 11 -4.28 0.77 -10.85
CA ARG A 11 -2.98 0.35 -10.27
C ARG A 11 -3.08 -0.21 -8.85
N PHE A 12 -4.03 0.29 -8.06
CA PHE A 12 -4.31 -0.13 -6.69
C PHE A 12 -5.64 -0.91 -6.56
N GLY A 13 -6.24 -1.33 -7.68
CA GLY A 13 -7.43 -2.20 -7.69
C GLY A 13 -8.76 -1.52 -7.37
N LEU A 14 -8.80 -0.18 -7.31
CA LEU A 14 -10.02 0.57 -6.96
C LEU A 14 -10.84 1.03 -8.19
N GLY A 15 -10.22 1.06 -9.38
CA GLY A 15 -10.87 1.51 -10.61
C GLY A 15 -11.18 3.01 -10.62
N ALA A 16 -11.78 3.49 -11.72
CA ALA A 16 -12.16 4.89 -11.88
C ALA A 16 -13.64 5.12 -11.53
N ARG A 17 -13.95 6.26 -10.91
CA ARG A 17 -15.32 6.77 -10.76
C ARG A 17 -15.86 7.28 -12.11
N PRO A 18 -17.20 7.40 -12.25
CA PRO A 18 -17.80 7.99 -13.45
C PRO A 18 -17.19 9.37 -13.78
N GLY A 19 -16.75 9.56 -15.02
CA GLY A 19 -16.12 10.81 -15.49
C GLY A 19 -14.66 11.02 -15.10
N GLU A 20 -14.12 10.25 -14.15
CA GLU A 20 -12.78 10.45 -13.60
C GLU A 20 -11.68 10.18 -14.63
N LEU A 21 -11.89 9.22 -15.54
CA LEU A 21 -10.92 8.93 -16.61
C LEU A 21 -10.61 10.15 -17.49
N ALA A 22 -11.56 11.09 -17.66
CA ALA A 22 -11.33 12.32 -18.42
C ALA A 22 -10.42 13.30 -17.65
N GLN A 23 -10.51 13.33 -16.32
CA GLN A 23 -9.62 14.09 -15.47
C GLN A 23 -8.22 13.48 -15.44
N ILE A 24 -8.12 12.15 -15.27
CA ILE A 24 -6.85 11.42 -15.24
C ILE A 24 -6.12 11.56 -16.58
N ALA A 25 -6.83 11.57 -17.71
CA ALA A 25 -6.23 11.66 -19.05
C ALA A 25 -5.36 12.91 -19.28
N ARG A 26 -5.52 13.98 -18.48
CA ARG A 26 -4.70 15.19 -18.55
C ARG A 26 -3.25 14.94 -18.13
N ASP A 27 -3.07 14.20 -17.04
CA ASP A 27 -1.76 13.75 -16.55
C ASP A 27 -1.92 12.48 -15.69
N PRO A 28 -1.94 11.30 -16.33
CA PRO A 28 -2.15 10.04 -15.62
C PRO A 28 -1.06 9.73 -14.60
N LYS A 29 0.18 10.18 -14.87
CA LYS A 29 1.33 9.92 -14.01
C LYS A 29 1.25 10.78 -12.74
N ALA A 30 0.99 12.09 -12.88
CA ALA A 30 0.81 12.97 -11.74
C ALA A 30 -0.39 12.56 -10.89
N TRP A 31 -1.51 12.18 -11.53
CA TRP A 31 -2.67 11.67 -10.81
C TRP A 31 -2.32 10.41 -9.99
N LEU A 32 -1.63 9.44 -10.58
CA LEU A 32 -1.22 8.23 -9.86
C LEU A 32 -0.26 8.54 -8.71
N LEU A 33 0.71 9.43 -8.91
CA LEU A 33 1.66 9.83 -7.87
C LEU A 33 0.95 10.51 -6.69
N SER A 34 -0.11 11.29 -6.93
CA SER A 34 -0.89 11.90 -5.84
C SER A 34 -1.59 10.87 -4.94
N GLN A 35 -1.82 9.65 -5.41
CA GLN A 35 -2.41 8.56 -4.60
C GLN A 35 -1.42 7.96 -3.60
N VAL A 36 -0.11 8.11 -3.84
CA VAL A 36 0.96 7.55 -2.98
C VAL A 36 1.19 8.41 -1.73
N GLY A 37 0.48 9.54 -1.59
CA GLY A 37 0.64 10.47 -0.47
C GLY A 37 1.90 11.34 -0.60
N GLN A 38 2.24 12.06 0.47
CA GLN A 38 3.48 12.84 0.49
C GLN A 38 4.66 11.90 0.66
N SER A 39 5.78 12.15 -0.03
CA SER A 39 7.04 11.42 0.12
C SER A 39 7.55 11.39 1.58
N GLN A 40 7.08 12.34 2.40
CA GLN A 40 7.35 12.37 3.83
C GLN A 40 6.70 11.20 4.60
N SER A 41 5.56 10.68 4.14
CA SER A 41 4.94 9.45 4.70
C SER A 41 5.81 8.21 4.47
N THR A 42 6.67 8.24 3.46
CA THR A 42 7.69 7.20 3.18
C THR A 42 9.07 7.55 3.74
N ASN A 43 9.26 8.76 4.28
CA ASN A 43 10.50 9.17 4.95
C ASN A 43 10.47 8.67 6.39
N MET A 44 10.43 7.35 6.56
CA MET A 44 10.72 6.76 7.84
C MET A 44 12.23 6.84 8.04
N LEU A 45 12.66 7.69 8.98
CA LEU A 45 14.04 7.68 9.44
C LEU A 45 14.37 6.25 9.89
N SER A 46 15.41 5.66 9.30
CA SER A 46 15.80 4.27 9.53
C SER A 46 16.06 3.95 11.01
N ASP A 47 16.29 4.98 11.82
CA ASP A 47 16.68 4.91 13.23
C ASP A 47 15.62 4.28 14.17
N GLY A 48 14.43 3.95 13.64
CA GLY A 48 13.39 3.22 14.37
C GLY A 48 12.76 2.06 13.61
N LEU A 49 13.27 1.73 12.42
CA LEU A 49 12.74 0.63 11.62
C LEU A 49 13.52 -0.66 11.88
N LEU A 50 12.77 -1.76 12.01
CA LEU A 50 13.38 -3.09 12.04
C LEU A 50 14.09 -3.35 10.72
N SER A 51 15.27 -3.96 10.80
CA SER A 51 15.84 -4.62 9.64
C SER A 51 14.90 -5.71 9.12
N SER A 52 15.04 -6.11 7.86
CA SER A 52 14.22 -7.16 7.27
C SER A 52 14.26 -8.46 8.07
N ALA A 53 15.42 -8.81 8.63
CA ALA A 53 15.58 -9.98 9.50
C ALA A 53 14.78 -9.84 10.80
N GLN A 54 14.94 -8.71 11.50
CA GLN A 54 14.21 -8.43 12.74
C GLN A 54 12.69 -8.36 12.52
N ALA A 55 12.24 -7.81 11.38
CA ALA A 55 10.83 -7.77 11.03
C ALA A 55 10.26 -9.18 10.81
N PHE A 56 11.03 -10.08 10.19
CA PHE A 56 10.63 -11.47 9.99
C PHE A 56 10.53 -12.23 11.32
N GLU A 57 11.51 -12.07 12.20
CA GLU A 57 11.51 -12.67 13.54
C GLU A 57 10.32 -12.18 14.39
N ALA A 58 10.05 -10.87 14.36
CA ALA A 58 8.90 -10.28 15.04
C ALA A 58 7.57 -10.84 14.52
N LEU A 59 7.45 -11.00 13.20
CA LEU A 59 6.26 -11.58 12.57
C LEU A 59 6.06 -13.04 12.97
N GLN A 60 7.12 -13.85 12.99
CA GLN A 60 7.05 -15.24 13.41
C GLN A 60 6.57 -15.35 14.86
N SER A 61 7.19 -14.56 15.76
CA SER A 61 6.83 -14.52 17.18
C SER A 61 5.36 -14.16 17.40
N TYR A 62 4.85 -13.17 16.64
CA TYR A 62 3.44 -12.79 16.68
C TYR A 62 2.50 -13.93 16.26
N GLN A 63 2.86 -14.67 15.20
CA GLN A 63 2.05 -15.80 14.71
C GLN A 63 2.00 -16.95 15.72
N GLU A 64 3.12 -17.26 16.38
CA GLU A 64 3.20 -18.29 17.41
C GLU A 64 2.34 -17.93 18.62
N ALA A 65 2.43 -16.69 19.12
CA ALA A 65 1.59 -16.20 20.21
C ALA A 65 0.09 -16.28 19.88
N ARG A 66 -0.29 -15.88 18.66
CA ARG A 66 -1.68 -15.96 18.19
C ARG A 66 -2.17 -17.41 18.06
N ALA A 67 -1.31 -18.33 17.62
CA ALA A 67 -1.64 -19.74 17.53
C ALA A 67 -1.79 -20.41 18.91
N ALA A 68 -1.00 -19.97 19.90
CA ALA A 68 -1.12 -20.41 21.28
C ALA A 68 -2.43 -19.93 21.91
N GLN A 69 -2.78 -18.64 21.73
CA GLN A 69 -4.06 -18.08 22.20
C GLN A 69 -5.28 -18.84 21.66
N ARG A 70 -5.29 -19.13 20.35
CA ARG A 70 -6.38 -19.94 19.75
C ARG A 70 -6.45 -21.37 20.30
N ARG A 71 -5.32 -21.94 20.72
CA ARG A 71 -5.28 -23.29 21.32
C ARG A 71 -5.76 -23.30 22.76
N THR A 72 -5.58 -22.21 23.50
CA THR A 72 -6.07 -22.07 24.88
C THR A 72 -7.54 -21.68 24.95
N GLU A 73 -8.10 -21.11 23.88
CA GLU A 73 -9.51 -20.74 23.76
C GLU A 73 -10.42 -21.89 23.24
N ALA A 74 -9.85 -23.00 22.78
CA ALA A 74 -10.55 -24.18 22.26
C ALA A 74 -10.55 -25.32 23.29
#